data_AF-A0A0W1QMA6-F1
#
_entry.id   AF-A0A0W1QMA6-F1
#
_cell.length_a   1.000
_cell.length_b   1.000
_cell.length_c   1.000
_cell.angle_alpha   90.00
_cell.angle_beta   90.00
_cell.angle_gamma   90.00
#
_symmetry.space_group_name_H-M   'P 1'
#
loop_
_entity.id
_entity.type
_entity.pdbx_description
1 polymer ?
#
loop_
_entity_poly.entity_id
_entity_poly.type
_entity_poly.pdbx_seq_one_letter_code
_entity_poly.pdbx_strand_id
1 'polypeptide(L)' 'MCRECIYDDLEPGTWREQCAACTVTACPLYAFRPVPDVRLHGRRLSREDAAAHVRAKLAGIRRTSPQAA' A
#
# COMPACT_ATOMS: atom_id res chain seq x y z
N MET A 1 -8.18 9.23 -10.14
CA MET A 1 -6.80 8.68 -9.95
C MET A 1 -6.80 7.58 -8.89
N CYS A 2 -5.77 6.71 -8.80
CA CYS A 2 -5.72 5.63 -7.80
C CYS A 2 -5.82 6.12 -6.34
N ARG A 3 -5.28 7.31 -6.05
CA ARG A 3 -5.40 7.97 -4.74
C ARG A 3 -6.86 8.13 -4.32
N GLU A 4 -7.70 8.70 -5.17
CA GLU A 4 -9.12 8.96 -4.85
C GLU A 4 -9.94 7.68 -4.69
N CYS A 5 -9.49 6.57 -5.26
CA CYS A 5 -10.19 5.28 -5.17
C CYS A 5 -9.75 4.43 -3.97
N ILE A 6 -8.48 4.52 -3.56
CA ILE A 6 -7.88 3.60 -2.59
C ILE A 6 -7.52 4.28 -1.28
N TYR A 7 -7.18 5.58 -1.30
CA TYR A 7 -6.70 6.26 -0.11
C TYR A 7 -7.85 6.49 0.89
N ASP A 8 -7.61 6.06 2.12
CA ASP A 8 -8.44 6.26 3.30
C ASP A 8 -7.55 6.85 4.40
N ASP A 9 -7.96 7.96 4.99
CA ASP A 9 -7.20 8.68 6.02
C ASP A 9 -7.25 8.00 7.39
N LEU A 10 -8.19 7.08 7.60
CA LEU A 10 -8.30 6.23 8.79
C LEU A 10 -7.52 4.91 8.64
N GLU A 11 -7.05 4.59 7.44
CA GLU A 11 -6.19 3.44 7.17
C GLU A 11 -4.70 3.77 7.43
N PRO A 12 -3.92 2.85 8.01
CA PRO A 12 -2.49 3.06 8.19
C PRO A 12 -1.74 3.13 6.87
N GLY A 13 -0.64 3.88 6.89
CA GLY A 13 0.26 4.04 5.74
C GLY A 13 -0.05 5.28 4.90
N THR A 14 0.93 5.66 4.10
CA THR A 14 0.81 6.75 3.14
C THR A 14 -0.10 6.35 1.98
N TRP A 15 -0.62 7.32 1.24
CA TRP A 15 -1.47 7.07 0.08
C TRP A 15 -0.84 6.13 -0.98
N ARG A 16 0.49 6.19 -1.17
CA ARG A 16 1.21 5.27 -2.08
C ARG A 16 1.30 3.86 -1.50
N GLU A 17 1.49 3.74 -0.19
CA GLU A 17 1.51 2.45 0.48
C GLU A 17 0.14 1.76 0.38
N GLN A 18 -0.94 2.50 0.65
CA GLN A 18 -2.30 1.97 0.50
C GLN A 18 -2.60 1.58 -0.96
N CYS A 19 -2.21 2.42 -1.94
CA CYS A 19 -2.30 2.07 -3.37
C CYS A 19 -1.56 0.78 -3.73
N ALA A 20 -0.33 0.59 -3.21
CA ALA A 20 0.47 -0.61 -3.44
C ALA A 20 -0.12 -1.85 -2.74
N ALA A 21 -0.77 -1.65 -1.59
CA ALA A 21 -1.41 -2.71 -0.82
C ALA A 21 -2.72 -3.22 -1.40
N CYS A 22 -3.42 -2.41 -2.22
CA CYS A 22 -4.68 -2.81 -2.84
C CYS A 22 -4.55 -4.11 -3.65
N THR A 23 -5.37 -5.10 -3.30
CA THR A 23 -5.35 -6.47 -3.84
C THR A 23 -6.23 -6.67 -5.07
N VAL A 24 -6.96 -5.64 -5.50
CA VAL A 24 -7.83 -5.69 -6.70
C VAL A 24 -6.96 -5.68 -7.97
N THR A 25 -6.48 -6.86 -8.37
CA THR A 25 -5.63 -7.08 -9.56
C THR A 25 -6.38 -6.98 -10.87
N ALA A 26 -7.70 -7.20 -10.87
CA ALA A 26 -8.56 -7.08 -12.04
C ALA A 26 -8.73 -5.63 -12.54
N CYS A 27 -8.30 -4.64 -11.77
CA CYS A 27 -8.33 -3.23 -12.19
C CYS A 27 -7.43 -3.03 -13.42
N PRO A 28 -7.91 -2.43 -14.53
CA PRO A 28 -7.09 -2.16 -15.71
C PRO A 28 -5.87 -1.27 -15.42
N LEU A 29 -5.94 -0.48 -14.34
CA LEU A 29 -4.85 0.39 -13.90
C LEU A 29 -3.90 -0.26 -12.89
N TYR A 30 -4.09 -1.54 -12.54
CA TYR A 30 -3.26 -2.24 -11.53
C TYR A 30 -1.77 -2.14 -11.85
N ALA A 31 -1.39 -2.40 -13.11
CA ALA A 31 -0.02 -2.30 -13.60
C ALA A 31 0.55 -0.87 -13.60
N PHE A 32 -0.26 0.16 -13.35
CA PHE A 32 0.15 1.56 -13.29
C PHE A 32 0.00 2.18 -11.90
N ARG A 33 -0.46 1.40 -10.90
CA ARG A 33 -0.58 1.89 -9.52
C ARG A 33 0.78 2.37 -8.99
N PRO A 34 0.80 3.54 -8.33
CA PRO A 34 2.01 4.06 -7.72
C PRO A 34 2.43 3.16 -6.56
N VAL A 35 3.72 2.90 -6.47
CA VAL A 35 4.38 2.24 -5.34
C VAL A 35 5.32 3.23 -4.64
N PRO A 36 5.55 3.11 -3.33
CA PRO A 36 6.55 3.92 -2.65
C PRO A 36 7.98 3.59 -3.12
N ASP A 37 8.88 4.57 -3.07
CA ASP A 37 10.32 4.35 -3.25
C ASP A 37 10.88 3.70 -1.98
N VAL A 38 10.95 2.37 -1.97
CA VAL A 38 11.47 1.61 -0.83
C VAL A 38 12.96 1.35 -1.06
N ARG A 39 13.78 1.70 -0.08
CA ARG A 39 15.20 1.37 -0.04
C ARG A 39 15.49 0.48 1.17
N LEU A 40 15.93 -0.75 0.91
CA LEU A 40 16.40 -1.67 1.94
C LEU A 40 17.90 -1.86 1.78
N HIS A 41 18.65 -1.68 2.86
CA HIS A 41 20.11 -1.80 2.86
C HIS A 41 20.78 -0.95 1.75
N GLY A 42 20.29 0.28 1.54
CA GLY A 42 20.80 1.20 0.52
C GLY A 42 20.40 0.88 -0.92
N ARG A 43 19.68 -0.23 -1.18
CA ARG A 43 19.25 -0.64 -2.52
C ARG A 43 17.77 -0.32 -2.73
N ARG A 44 17.45 0.30 -3.87
CA ARG A 44 16.06 0.50 -4.31
C ARG A 44 15.44 -0.86 -4.66
N LEU A 45 14.26 -1.12 -4.13
CA LEU A 45 13.49 -2.31 -4.45
C LEU A 45 12.82 -2.21 -5.82
N SER A 46 12.60 -3.36 -6.45
CA SER A 46 11.71 -3.45 -7.60
C SER A 46 10.28 -3.06 -7.21
N ARG A 47 9.43 -2.76 -8.20
CA ARG A 47 8.03 -2.40 -7.96
C ARG A 47 7.26 -3.53 -7.25
N GLU A 48 7.55 -4.77 -7.63
CA GLU A 48 6.92 -5.97 -7.07
C GLU A 48 7.37 -6.20 -5.62
N ASP A 49 8.68 -6.13 -5.37
CA ASP A 49 9.26 -6.27 -4.03
C ASP A 49 8.80 -5.14 -3.10
N ALA A 50 8.73 -3.91 -3.60
CA ALA A 50 8.22 -2.77 -2.85
C ALA A 50 6.74 -2.98 -2.48
N ALA A 51 5.91 -3.44 -3.40
CA ALA A 51 4.50 -3.74 -3.12
C ALA A 51 4.35 -4.89 -2.11
N ALA A 52 5.15 -5.95 -2.23
CA ALA A 52 5.17 -7.06 -1.27
C ALA A 52 5.61 -6.61 0.12
N HIS A 53 6.70 -5.82 0.21
CA HIS A 53 7.18 -5.24 1.46
C HIS A 53 6.11 -4.38 2.13
N VAL A 54 5.42 -3.52 1.37
CA VAL A 54 4.34 -2.68 1.88
C VAL A 54 3.16 -3.51 2.38
N ARG A 55 2.73 -4.54 1.64
CA ARG A 55 1.66 -5.44 2.10
C ARG A 55 2.02 -6.12 3.42
N ALA A 56 3.24 -6.64 3.54
CA ALA A 56 3.73 -7.24 4.78
C ALA A 56 3.78 -6.22 5.93
N LYS A 57 4.28 -5.00 5.65
CA LYS A 57 4.32 -3.89 6.61
C LYS A 57 2.92 -3.56 7.13
N LEU A 58 1.96 -3.27 6.25
CA LEU A 58 0.61 -2.88 6.65
C LEU A 58 -0.16 -4.04 7.32
N ALA A 59 0.04 -5.29 6.90
CA ALA A 59 -0.54 -6.46 7.55
C ALA A 59 -0.02 -6.65 9.00
N GLY A 60 1.23 -6.26 9.27
CA GLY A 60 1.83 -6.28 10.61
C GLY A 60 1.35 -5.16 11.54
N ILE A 61 0.73 -4.11 11.02
CA ILE A 61 0.24 -2.95 11.81
C ILE A 61 -1.10 -3.25 12.52
N ARG A 62 -1.64 -4.48 12.44
CA ARG A 62 -2.94 -4.93 13.01
C ARG A 62 -3.50 -3.98 14.09
N ARG A 63 -4.50 -3.19 13.69
CA ARG A 63 -5.10 -2.11 14.46
C ARG A 63 -5.77 -2.62 15.74
N THR A 64 -5.42 -2.05 16.88
CA THR A 64 -6.43 -1.66 17.88
C THR A 64 -7.20 -0.47 17.30
N SER A 65 -8.31 -0.71 16.60
CA SER A 65 -9.25 0.35 16.27
C SER A 65 -10.46 0.21 17.20
N PRO A 66 -10.71 1.15 18.12
CA PRO A 66 -11.93 1.18 18.90
C PRO A 66 -13.00 1.91 18.09
N GLN A 67 -13.77 1.19 17.28
CA GLN A 67 -15.04 1.73 16.80
C GLN A 67 -16.02 0.61 16.42
N ALA A 68 -16.71 0.12 17.45
CA ALA A 68 -18.12 -0.27 17.34
C ALA A 68 -18.91 0.81 18.08
N ALA A 69 -19.69 1.60 17.34
CA ALA A 69 -20.71 2.50 17.85
C ALA A 69 -22.05 2.05 17.27
#